data_AF-A0A5B8CPZ0-F1
#
_entry.id   AF-A0A5B8CPZ0-F1
#
_cell.length_a   1.000
_cell.length_b   1.000
_cell.length_c   1.000
_cell.angle_alpha   90.00
_cell.angle_beta   90.00
_cell.angle_gamma   90.00
#
_symmetry.space_group_name_H-M   'P 1'
#
loop_
_entity.id
_entity.type
_entity.pdbx_description
1 polymer ?
#
loop_
_entity_poly.entity_id
_entity_poly.type
_entity_poly.pdbx_seq_one_letter_code
_entity_poly.pdbx_strand_id
1 'polypeptide(L)'
;MNVLTDKKSVLVATMLAVAMLLTRGSHMLTPFSLPDASVMLFLLGGLLLRHVGWFVLFFLLAAVIDFGAAAIDPAQGFCLTDGYWGMVPTYAVMWVGGLWLAKQTKPFAMVPFVTVSLLTSAIAFVISTQSYYLFSGRFPQTGLWSSLQHGWEYMPAWMLYTVVYIGLVFVVRQLAIWLKFPLLESSHVA
;
A
#
# COMPACT_ATOMS: atom_id res chain seq x y z
N MET A 1 -8.06 -20.14 11.84
CA MET A 1 -6.79 -19.86 11.12
C MET A 1 -6.03 -18.81 11.91
N ASN A 2 -4.80 -19.12 12.34
CA ASN A 2 -4.07 -18.41 13.41
C ASN A 2 -3.74 -16.96 13.03
N VAL A 3 -4.06 -16.03 13.92
CA VAL A 3 -3.45 -14.69 13.96
C VAL A 3 -1.97 -14.88 14.30
N LEU A 4 -1.09 -14.09 13.69
CA LEU A 4 0.32 -14.11 14.06
C LEU A 4 0.46 -13.84 15.57
N THR A 5 1.31 -14.60 16.25
CA THR A 5 1.68 -14.28 17.64
C THR A 5 2.23 -12.85 17.70
N ASP A 6 2.03 -12.14 18.80
CA ASP A 6 2.42 -10.72 18.93
C ASP A 6 3.84 -10.43 18.45
N LYS A 7 4.83 -11.26 18.81
CA LYS A 7 6.22 -11.11 18.37
C LYS A 7 6.40 -11.18 16.84
N LYS A 8 5.70 -12.11 16.18
CA LYS A 8 5.74 -12.25 14.71
C LYS A 8 4.99 -11.11 14.02
N SER A 9 3.85 -10.67 14.58
CA SER A 9 3.11 -9.51 14.09
C SER A 9 3.96 -8.24 14.12
N VAL A 10 4.64 -7.98 15.24
CA VAL A 10 5.55 -6.84 15.38
C VAL A 10 6.66 -6.93 14.35
N LEU A 11 7.31 -8.09 14.21
CA LEU A 11 8.41 -8.26 13.26
C LEU A 11 7.96 -8.03 11.79
N VAL A 12 6.81 -8.57 11.38
CA VAL A 12 6.23 -8.28 10.06
C VAL A 12 5.92 -6.80 9.92
N ALA A 13 5.28 -6.18 10.92
CA ALA A 13 4.96 -4.77 10.89
C ALA A 13 6.22 -3.91 10.76
N THR A 14 7.31 -4.24 11.48
CA THR A 14 8.60 -3.57 11.36
C THR A 14 9.18 -3.71 9.95
N MET A 15 9.16 -4.90 9.35
CA MET A 15 9.65 -5.08 7.98
C MET A 15 8.87 -4.24 6.97
N LEU A 16 7.53 -4.23 7.08
CA LEU A 16 6.67 -3.41 6.22
C LEU A 16 6.91 -1.91 6.45
N ALA A 17 7.14 -1.48 7.70
CA ALA A 17 7.42 -0.08 8.03
C ALA A 17 8.77 0.39 7.45
N VAL A 18 9.80 -0.46 7.55
CA VAL A 18 11.09 -0.19 6.90
C VAL A 18 10.94 -0.11 5.38
N ALA A 19 10.18 -1.02 4.77
CA ALA A 19 9.91 -0.97 3.33
C ALA A 19 9.16 0.31 2.92
N MET A 20 8.20 0.77 3.73
CA MET A 20 7.50 2.04 3.50
C MET A 20 8.46 3.23 3.57
N LEU A 21 9.31 3.30 4.60
CA LEU A 21 10.31 4.36 4.76
C LEU A 21 11.28 4.40 3.56
N LEU A 22 11.76 3.25 3.10
CA LEU A 22 12.70 3.16 1.99
C LEU A 22 12.11 3.57 0.64
N THR A 23 10.81 3.36 0.42
CA THR A 23 10.17 3.59 -0.88
C THR A 23 9.47 4.94 -0.93
N ARG A 24 8.65 5.25 0.07
CA ARG A 24 7.94 6.52 0.21
C ARG A 24 8.86 7.67 0.63
N GLY A 25 9.81 7.39 1.54
CA GLY A 25 10.82 8.36 1.97
C GLY A 25 12.00 8.48 1.02
N SER A 26 12.04 7.73 -0.09
CA SER A 26 13.22 7.68 -0.98
C SER A 26 13.65 9.05 -1.50
N HIS A 27 12.71 9.96 -1.75
CA HIS A 27 12.98 11.35 -2.14
C HIS A 27 13.76 12.16 -1.09
N MET A 28 13.66 11.78 0.19
CA MET A 28 14.39 12.42 1.30
C MET A 28 15.71 11.72 1.61
N LEU A 29 15.73 10.39 1.50
CA LEU A 29 16.87 9.59 1.93
C LEU A 29 17.94 9.41 0.84
N THR A 30 17.58 9.45 -0.44
CA THR A 30 18.48 9.07 -1.53
C THR A 30 18.23 9.86 -2.82
N PRO A 31 19.24 10.03 -3.69
CA PRO A 31 19.05 10.60 -5.02
C PRO A 31 18.28 9.68 -6.00
N PHE A 32 18.01 8.43 -5.61
CA PHE A 32 17.24 7.47 -6.39
C PHE A 32 15.86 7.27 -5.78
N SER A 33 14.81 7.67 -6.49
CA SER A 33 13.43 7.50 -6.02
C SER A 33 12.90 6.13 -6.42
N LEU A 34 12.76 5.24 -5.43
CA LEU A 34 12.07 3.97 -5.63
C LEU A 34 10.57 4.22 -5.77
N PRO A 35 9.84 3.46 -6.62
CA PRO A 35 8.39 3.56 -6.69
C PRO A 35 7.77 3.31 -5.31
N ASP A 36 6.75 4.07 -4.93
CA ASP A 36 6.10 3.92 -3.61
C ASP A 36 5.42 2.54 -3.47
N ALA A 37 5.78 1.78 -2.43
CA ALA A 37 5.21 0.47 -2.14
C ALA A 37 3.91 0.52 -1.31
N SER A 38 3.52 1.68 -0.80
CA SER A 38 2.49 1.84 0.24
C SER A 38 1.22 1.04 -0.04
N VAL A 39 0.69 1.12 -1.27
CA VAL A 39 -0.54 0.45 -1.70
C VAL A 39 -0.45 -1.07 -1.50
N MET A 40 0.67 -1.69 -1.89
CA MET A 40 0.94 -3.12 -1.66
C MET A 40 1.16 -3.42 -0.17
N LEU A 41 1.86 -2.56 0.56
CA LEU A 41 2.13 -2.75 1.98
C LEU A 41 0.84 -2.77 2.82
N PHE A 42 -0.15 -1.93 2.48
CA PHE A 42 -1.47 -1.98 3.12
C PHE A 42 -2.24 -3.27 2.82
N LEU A 43 -2.14 -3.81 1.60
CA LEU A 43 -2.71 -5.13 1.27
C LEU A 43 -2.02 -6.25 2.06
N LEU A 44 -0.69 -6.24 2.14
CA LEU A 44 0.05 -7.21 2.95
C LEU A 44 -0.24 -7.07 4.44
N GLY A 45 -0.42 -5.84 4.93
CA GLY A 45 -0.84 -5.57 6.31
C GLY A 45 -2.20 -6.19 6.63
N GLY A 46 -3.18 -6.01 5.74
CA GLY A 46 -4.49 -6.66 5.86
C GLY A 46 -4.40 -8.18 5.83
N LEU A 47 -3.53 -8.73 4.97
CA LEU A 47 -3.32 -10.16 4.80
C LEU A 47 -2.66 -10.83 6.02
N LEU A 48 -1.62 -10.19 6.57
CA LEU A 48 -0.71 -10.77 7.57
C LEU A 48 -1.01 -10.32 9.00
N LEU A 49 -1.34 -9.04 9.22
CA LEU A 49 -1.49 -8.46 10.55
C LEU A 49 -2.94 -8.46 11.04
N ARG A 50 -3.91 -8.26 10.14
CA ARG A 50 -5.36 -8.47 10.36
C ARG A 50 -6.00 -7.67 11.50
N HIS A 51 -5.32 -6.67 12.05
CA HIS A 51 -5.81 -5.83 13.14
C HIS A 51 -5.77 -4.35 12.77
N VAL A 52 -6.88 -3.64 13.01
CA VAL A 52 -7.06 -2.24 12.56
C VAL A 52 -6.05 -1.27 13.19
N GLY A 53 -5.54 -1.57 14.39
CA GLY A 53 -4.48 -0.77 15.01
C GLY A 53 -3.22 -0.65 14.13
N TRP A 54 -2.87 -1.71 13.39
CA TRP A 54 -1.73 -1.66 12.45
C TRP A 54 -2.04 -0.80 11.24
N PHE A 55 -3.27 -0.83 10.72
CA PHE A 55 -3.70 0.07 9.65
C PHE A 55 -3.52 1.53 10.06
N VAL A 56 -3.98 1.90 11.26
CA VAL A 56 -3.84 3.26 11.79
C VAL A 56 -2.35 3.63 11.93
N LEU A 57 -1.52 2.74 12.48
CA LEU A 57 -0.08 2.99 12.60
C LEU A 57 0.61 3.19 11.26
N PHE A 58 0.29 2.40 10.23
CA PHE A 58 0.85 2.59 8.88
C PHE A 58 0.36 3.88 8.23
N PHE A 59 -0.90 4.26 8.42
CA PHE A 59 -1.39 5.54 7.92
C PHE A 59 -0.69 6.71 8.60
N LEU A 60 -0.52 6.66 9.93
CA LEU A 60 0.24 7.67 10.66
C LEU A 60 1.71 7.72 10.22
N LEU A 61 2.33 6.57 9.95
CA LEU A 61 3.69 6.53 9.41
C LEU A 61 3.77 7.21 8.04
N ALA A 62 2.85 6.89 7.12
CA ALA A 62 2.79 7.53 5.81
C ALA A 62 2.62 9.06 5.93
N ALA A 63 1.71 9.51 6.80
CA ALA A 63 1.52 10.94 7.07
C ALA A 63 2.78 11.59 7.66
N VAL A 64 3.45 10.97 8.63
CA VAL A 64 4.69 11.49 9.20
C VAL A 64 5.78 11.61 8.13
N ILE A 65 5.90 10.65 7.22
CA ILE A 65 6.84 10.72 6.10
C ILE A 65 6.51 11.90 5.19
N ASP A 66 5.24 12.05 4.77
CA ASP A 66 4.85 13.06 3.80
C ASP A 66 4.91 14.49 4.37
N PHE A 67 4.35 14.70 5.57
CA PHE A 67 4.37 16.01 6.23
C PHE A 67 5.77 16.36 6.74
N GLY A 68 6.58 15.38 7.15
CA GLY A 68 7.98 15.58 7.48
C GLY A 68 8.80 16.01 6.27
N ALA A 69 8.60 15.35 5.11
CA ALA A 69 9.20 15.74 3.83
C ALA A 69 8.84 17.17 3.45
N ALA A 70 7.55 17.54 3.55
CA ALA A 70 7.09 18.89 3.26
C ALA A 70 7.60 19.96 4.23
N ALA A 71 7.86 19.59 5.50
CA ALA A 71 8.44 20.50 6.48
C ALA A 71 9.92 20.80 6.19
N ILE A 72 10.65 19.86 5.58
CA ILE A 72 12.06 20.02 5.18
C ILE A 72 12.15 20.78 3.85
N ASP A 73 11.33 20.38 2.87
CA ASP A 73 11.25 21.00 1.55
C ASP A 73 9.77 21.28 1.20
N PRO A 74 9.33 22.55 1.31
CA PRO A 74 7.94 22.93 1.01
C PRO A 74 7.47 22.55 -0.40
N ALA A 75 8.38 22.36 -1.37
CA ALA A 75 8.02 21.92 -2.72
C ALA A 75 7.36 20.51 -2.71
N GLN A 76 7.70 19.70 -1.71
CA GLN A 76 7.17 18.34 -1.52
C GLN A 76 5.76 18.36 -0.91
N GLY A 77 5.38 19.49 -0.31
CA GLY A 77 4.03 19.73 0.20
C GLY A 77 2.99 19.97 -0.88
N PHE A 78 3.37 19.96 -2.17
CA PHE A 78 2.43 20.19 -3.26
C PHE A 78 1.21 19.26 -3.11
N CYS A 79 1.36 17.95 -3.00
CA CYS A 79 0.19 17.05 -2.94
C CYS A 79 -0.57 17.09 -1.59
N LEU A 80 -0.05 17.77 -0.56
CA LEU A 80 -0.66 17.87 0.76
C LEU A 80 -1.74 18.95 0.80
N THR A 81 -2.93 18.54 0.36
CA THR A 81 -4.15 19.35 0.33
C THR A 81 -5.28 18.62 1.07
N ASP A 82 -6.48 19.18 1.15
CA ASP A 82 -7.63 18.47 1.75
C ASP A 82 -7.95 17.14 1.05
N GLY A 83 -7.57 17.00 -0.23
CA GLY A 83 -7.62 15.75 -0.97
C GLY A 83 -6.78 14.62 -0.38
N TYR A 84 -5.81 14.92 0.50
CA TYR A 84 -4.99 13.91 1.18
C TYR A 84 -5.83 12.96 2.05
N TRP A 85 -6.96 13.42 2.59
CA TRP A 85 -7.87 12.55 3.36
C TRP A 85 -8.43 11.39 2.53
N GLY A 86 -8.45 11.52 1.20
CA GLY A 86 -8.76 10.43 0.28
C GLY A 86 -7.82 9.22 0.37
N MET A 87 -6.63 9.40 0.96
CA MET A 87 -5.69 8.30 1.18
C MET A 87 -6.21 7.28 2.19
N VAL A 88 -7.05 7.69 3.14
CA VAL A 88 -7.67 6.77 4.11
C VAL A 88 -8.52 5.70 3.40
N PRO A 89 -9.52 6.03 2.57
CA PRO A 89 -10.28 5.02 1.83
C PRO A 89 -9.44 4.29 0.78
N THR A 90 -8.46 4.95 0.14
CA THR A 90 -7.51 4.30 -0.79
C THR A 90 -6.78 3.13 -0.12
N TYR A 91 -6.21 3.37 1.06
CA TYR A 91 -5.51 2.32 1.81
C TYR A 91 -6.48 1.31 2.44
N ALA A 92 -7.67 1.75 2.85
CA ALA A 92 -8.67 0.85 3.42
C ALA A 92 -9.11 -0.22 2.41
N VAL A 93 -9.29 0.15 1.14
CA VAL A 93 -9.60 -0.81 0.06
C VAL A 93 -8.51 -1.88 -0.07
N MET A 94 -7.24 -1.47 -0.06
CA MET A 94 -6.12 -2.41 -0.10
C MET A 94 -6.11 -3.33 1.12
N TRP A 95 -6.29 -2.77 2.31
CA TRP A 95 -6.33 -3.53 3.56
C TRP A 95 -7.46 -4.56 3.57
N VAL A 96 -8.67 -4.17 3.14
CA VAL A 96 -9.82 -5.08 3.02
C VAL A 96 -9.55 -6.18 1.99
N GLY A 97 -8.86 -5.87 0.88
CA GLY A 97 -8.35 -6.87 -0.06
C GLY A 97 -7.46 -7.91 0.61
N GLY A 98 -6.52 -7.44 1.43
CA GLY A 98 -5.67 -8.29 2.27
C GLY A 98 -6.46 -9.17 3.23
N LEU A 99 -7.44 -8.59 3.94
CA LEU A 99 -8.33 -9.33 4.85
C LEU A 99 -9.16 -10.39 4.11
N TRP A 100 -9.56 -10.13 2.86
CA TRP A 100 -10.26 -11.11 2.04
C TRP A 100 -9.33 -12.24 1.59
N LEU A 101 -8.10 -11.92 1.17
CA LEU A 101 -7.08 -12.92 0.82
C LEU A 101 -6.74 -13.82 2.00
N ALA A 102 -6.69 -13.26 3.21
CA ALA A 102 -6.44 -13.97 4.45
C ALA A 102 -7.46 -15.08 4.78
N LYS A 103 -8.67 -14.99 4.22
CA LYS A 103 -9.75 -15.99 4.37
C LYS A 103 -9.65 -17.13 3.36
N GLN A 104 -8.83 -17.00 2.32
CA GLN A 104 -8.66 -18.03 1.30
C GLN A 104 -7.82 -19.20 1.84
N THR A 105 -8.05 -20.40 1.33
CA THR A 105 -7.26 -21.59 1.68
C THR A 105 -5.79 -21.43 1.32
N LYS A 106 -5.50 -20.81 0.17
CA LYS A 106 -4.14 -20.48 -0.28
C LYS A 106 -4.03 -18.98 -0.54
N PRO A 107 -3.79 -18.14 0.50
CA PRO A 107 -3.80 -16.68 0.38
C PRO A 107 -2.79 -16.12 -0.62
N PHE A 108 -1.68 -16.83 -0.83
CA PHE A 108 -0.62 -16.49 -1.78
C PHE A 108 -0.68 -17.32 -3.07
N ALA A 109 -1.80 -18.01 -3.36
CA ALA A 109 -1.96 -18.62 -4.68
C ALA A 109 -1.97 -17.51 -5.75
N MET A 110 -1.26 -17.75 -6.85
CA MET A 110 -1.00 -16.73 -7.87
C MET A 110 -2.28 -16.06 -8.36
N VAL A 111 -3.29 -16.85 -8.76
CA VAL A 111 -4.54 -16.31 -9.31
C VAL A 111 -5.28 -15.38 -8.33
N PRO A 112 -5.69 -15.82 -7.11
CA PRO A 112 -6.41 -14.92 -6.21
C PRO A 112 -5.55 -13.73 -5.75
N PHE A 113 -4.26 -13.93 -5.46
CA PHE A 113 -3.39 -12.85 -4.98
C PHE A 113 -3.23 -11.75 -6.04
N VAL A 114 -2.92 -12.14 -7.29
CA VAL A 114 -2.75 -11.19 -8.40
C VAL A 114 -4.07 -10.47 -8.68
N THR A 115 -5.17 -11.21 -8.81
CA THR A 115 -6.48 -10.63 -9.13
C THR A 115 -6.92 -9.62 -8.06
N VAL A 116 -6.85 -9.98 -6.78
CA VAL A 116 -7.25 -9.05 -5.70
C VAL A 116 -6.33 -7.84 -5.65
N SER A 117 -5.02 -8.04 -5.80
CA SER A 117 -4.05 -6.93 -5.76
C SER A 117 -4.30 -5.93 -6.88
N LEU A 118 -4.56 -6.41 -8.11
CA LEU A 118 -4.85 -5.53 -9.25
C LEU A 118 -6.20 -4.83 -9.12
N LEU A 119 -7.25 -5.55 -8.72
CA LEU A 119 -8.59 -4.98 -8.55
C LEU A 119 -8.61 -3.91 -7.47
N THR A 120 -8.06 -4.23 -6.29
CA THR A 120 -8.01 -3.27 -5.18
C THR A 120 -7.11 -2.08 -5.50
N SER A 121 -5.99 -2.30 -6.19
CA SER A 121 -5.12 -1.21 -6.64
C SER A 121 -5.81 -0.30 -7.67
N ALA A 122 -6.61 -0.85 -8.58
CA ALA A 122 -7.36 -0.06 -9.55
C ALA A 122 -8.44 0.80 -8.87
N ILE A 123 -9.14 0.24 -7.88
CA ILE A 123 -10.12 0.99 -7.08
C ILE A 123 -9.40 2.06 -6.25
N ALA A 124 -8.28 1.71 -5.62
CA ALA A 124 -7.46 2.61 -4.81
C ALA A 124 -6.95 3.80 -5.64
N PHE A 125 -6.54 3.56 -6.88
CA PHE A 125 -6.17 4.59 -7.85
C PHE A 125 -7.32 5.57 -8.10
N VAL A 126 -8.52 5.06 -8.43
CA VAL A 126 -9.69 5.91 -8.68
C VAL A 126 -10.00 6.75 -7.43
N ILE A 127 -10.03 6.15 -6.24
CA ILE A 127 -10.31 6.89 -5.00
C ILE A 127 -9.26 7.98 -4.75
N SER A 128 -7.98 7.64 -4.89
CA SER A 128 -6.87 8.57 -4.61
C SER A 128 -6.89 9.75 -5.58
N THR A 129 -6.91 9.45 -6.88
CA THR A 129 -6.93 10.45 -7.95
C THR A 129 -8.16 11.35 -7.82
N GLN A 130 -9.35 10.76 -7.68
CA GLN A 130 -10.58 11.55 -7.66
C GLN A 130 -10.73 12.40 -6.40
N SER A 131 -10.26 11.90 -5.25
CA SER A 131 -10.21 12.71 -4.02
C SER A 131 -9.31 13.93 -4.20
N TYR A 132 -8.16 13.78 -4.87
CA TYR A 132 -7.28 14.90 -5.16
C TYR A 132 -7.91 15.90 -6.14
N TYR A 133 -8.49 15.45 -7.25
CA TYR A 133 -9.12 16.37 -8.22
C TYR A 133 -10.32 17.12 -7.63
N LEU A 134 -11.09 16.49 -6.75
CA LEU A 134 -12.28 17.10 -6.14
C LEU A 134 -11.95 18.05 -4.98
N PHE A 135 -11.02 17.66 -4.12
CA PHE A 135 -10.83 18.33 -2.83
C PHE A 135 -9.49 19.06 -2.69
N SER A 136 -8.58 19.00 -3.68
CA SER A 136 -7.29 19.70 -3.57
C SER A 136 -7.38 21.22 -3.67
N GLY A 137 -8.49 21.77 -4.19
CA GLY A 137 -8.63 23.20 -4.48
C GLY A 137 -7.79 23.68 -5.68
N ARG A 138 -7.18 22.76 -6.45
CA ARG A 138 -6.27 23.08 -7.57
C ARG A 138 -6.91 23.02 -8.93
N PHE A 139 -8.04 22.34 -9.02
CA PHE A 139 -8.83 22.24 -10.23
C PHE A 139 -10.15 22.97 -10.01
N PRO A 140 -10.73 23.56 -11.07
CA PRO A 140 -12.07 24.09 -11.00
C PRO A 140 -13.02 23.02 -10.44
N GLN A 141 -13.82 23.38 -9.43
CA GLN A 141 -14.79 22.45 -8.82
C GLN A 141 -15.99 22.26 -9.77
N THR A 142 -15.77 21.52 -10.84
CA THR A 142 -16.76 21.22 -11.89
C THR A 142 -17.62 19.99 -11.56
N GLY A 143 -17.46 19.42 -10.36
CA GLY A 143 -18.20 18.26 -9.86
C GLY A 143 -17.58 16.90 -10.21
N LEU A 144 -18.15 15.84 -9.65
CA LEU A 144 -17.66 14.45 -9.74
C LEU A 144 -17.50 13.95 -11.18
N TRP A 145 -18.41 14.30 -12.08
CA TRP A 145 -18.36 13.81 -13.45
C TRP A 145 -17.17 14.37 -14.23
N SER A 146 -16.85 15.64 -14.01
CA SER A 146 -15.71 16.29 -14.66
C SER A 146 -14.38 15.83 -14.06
N SER A 147 -14.32 15.58 -12.74
CA SER A 147 -13.10 15.02 -12.13
C SER A 147 -12.76 13.63 -12.69
N LEU A 148 -13.80 12.81 -12.96
CA LEU A 148 -13.64 11.45 -13.47
C LEU A 148 -13.03 11.39 -14.87
N GLN A 149 -12.92 12.50 -15.57
CA GLN A 149 -12.26 12.58 -16.89
C GLN A 149 -10.74 12.75 -16.77
N HIS A 150 -10.22 13.02 -15.57
CA HIS A 150 -8.82 13.40 -15.37
C HIS A 150 -8.02 12.35 -14.59
N GLY A 151 -6.70 12.36 -14.80
CA GLY A 151 -5.72 11.59 -14.05
C GLY A 151 -5.50 10.18 -14.59
N TRP A 152 -6.25 9.73 -15.60
CA TRP A 152 -6.08 8.41 -16.23
C TRP A 152 -4.69 8.20 -16.83
N GLU A 153 -4.00 9.27 -17.20
CA GLU A 153 -2.60 9.26 -17.64
C GLU A 153 -1.64 8.67 -16.58
N TYR A 154 -1.99 8.73 -15.29
CA TYR A 154 -1.19 8.16 -14.21
C TYR A 154 -1.48 6.68 -13.94
N MET A 155 -2.59 6.14 -14.46
CA MET A 155 -3.01 4.76 -14.22
C MET A 155 -1.99 3.72 -14.70
N PRO A 156 -1.36 3.85 -15.88
CA PRO A 156 -0.39 2.87 -16.36
C PRO A 156 0.82 2.73 -15.42
N ALA A 157 1.38 3.85 -14.95
CA ALA A 157 2.51 3.84 -14.02
C ALA A 157 2.12 3.24 -12.66
N TRP A 158 0.96 3.64 -12.13
CA TRP A 158 0.42 3.11 -10.88
C TRP A 158 0.21 1.58 -10.92
N MET A 159 -0.37 1.08 -12.02
CA MET A 159 -0.58 -0.35 -12.24
C MET A 159 0.73 -1.10 -12.44
N LEU A 160 1.68 -0.52 -13.18
CA LEU A 160 3.02 -1.09 -13.36
C LEU A 160 3.72 -1.27 -12.02
N TYR A 161 3.71 -0.26 -11.15
CA TYR A 161 4.31 -0.36 -9.82
C TYR A 161 3.64 -1.45 -8.98
N THR A 162 2.31 -1.58 -9.07
CA THR A 162 1.59 -2.68 -8.42
C THR A 162 2.09 -4.05 -8.91
N VAL A 163 2.23 -4.23 -10.22
CA VAL A 163 2.74 -5.49 -10.81
C VAL A 163 4.17 -5.79 -10.35
N VAL A 164 5.05 -4.79 -10.33
CA VAL A 164 6.44 -4.93 -9.83
C VAL A 164 6.43 -5.42 -8.38
N TYR A 165 5.60 -4.83 -7.53
CA TYR A 165 5.52 -5.22 -6.12
C TYR A 165 4.85 -6.58 -5.91
N ILE A 166 3.89 -6.99 -6.74
CA ILE A 166 3.38 -8.36 -6.76
C ILE A 166 4.52 -9.34 -7.02
N GLY A 167 5.34 -9.09 -8.05
CA GLY A 167 6.50 -9.91 -8.38
C GLY A 167 7.49 -9.99 -7.22
N LEU A 168 7.80 -8.84 -6.60
CA LEU A 168 8.70 -8.78 -5.45
C LEU A 168 8.18 -9.59 -4.25
N VAL A 169 6.88 -9.55 -3.97
CA VAL A 169 6.26 -10.36 -2.92
C VAL A 169 6.50 -11.85 -3.16
N PHE A 170 6.31 -12.33 -4.40
CA PHE A 170 6.58 -13.73 -4.73
C PHE A 170 8.05 -14.11 -4.58
N VAL A 171 8.96 -13.24 -5.03
CA VAL A 171 10.41 -13.45 -4.88
C VAL A 171 10.81 -13.52 -3.40
N VAL A 172 10.40 -12.54 -2.60
CA VAL A 172 10.70 -12.48 -1.16
C VAL A 172 10.13 -13.70 -0.44
N ARG A 173 8.90 -14.09 -0.78
CA ARG A 173 8.26 -15.30 -0.23
C ARG A 173 9.06 -16.56 -0.57
N GLN A 174 9.49 -16.71 -1.82
CA GLN A 174 10.26 -17.88 -2.25
C GLN A 174 11.64 -17.93 -1.57
N LEU A 175 12.30 -16.78 -1.44
CA LEU A 175 13.57 -16.65 -0.71
C LEU A 175 13.41 -17.00 0.76
N ALA A 176 12.36 -16.51 1.42
CA ALA A 176 12.09 -16.83 2.83
C ALA A 176 11.82 -18.33 3.04
N ILE A 177 11.13 -19.00 2.11
CA ILE A 177 10.95 -20.46 2.15
C ILE A 177 12.29 -21.17 1.96
N TRP A 178 13.10 -20.75 0.98
CA TRP A 178 14.40 -21.34 0.69
C TRP A 178 15.39 -21.20 1.87
N LEU A 179 15.37 -20.04 2.54
CA LEU A 179 16.18 -19.74 3.72
C LEU A 179 15.61 -20.34 5.02
N LYS A 180 14.49 -21.07 4.98
CA LYS A 180 13.77 -21.60 6.16
C LYS A 180 13.47 -20.53 7.20
N PHE A 181 13.09 -19.33 6.73
CA PHE A 181 12.80 -18.21 7.62
C PHE A 181 11.45 -18.46 8.31
N PRO A 182 11.40 -18.57 9.66
CA PRO A 182 10.25 -19.11 10.40
C PRO A 182 9.00 -18.18 10.44
N LEU A 183 9.01 -17.09 9.66
CA LEU A 183 7.90 -16.14 9.52
C LEU A 183 6.83 -16.57 8.49
N LEU A 184 7.17 -17.42 7.51
CA LEU A 184 6.24 -17.84 6.45
C LEU A 184 5.93 -19.35 6.44
N GLU A 185 6.42 -20.10 7.45
CA GLU A 185 6.29 -21.55 7.52
C GLU A 185 4.91 -22.08 7.94
N SER A 186 3.93 -21.23 8.27
CA SER A 186 2.64 -21.74 8.71
C SER A 186 1.72 -22.17 7.55
N SER A 187 1.67 -23.50 7.36
CA SER A 187 0.44 -24.32 7.36
C SER A 187 0.08 -25.16 6.12
N HIS A 188 1.04 -25.70 5.36
CA HIS A 188 0.77 -26.88 4.53
C HIS A 188 1.97 -27.84 4.51
N VAL A 189 2.08 -28.64 5.58
CA VAL A 189 2.52 -30.03 5.49
C VAL A 189 1.38 -30.86 6.05
N ALA A 190 0.47 -31.24 5.15
CA ALA A 190 -0.38 -32.42 5.19
C ALA A 190 -0.92 -32.60 3.76
#